data_AF-A0A7X8VK99-F1
#
_entry.id   AF-A0A7X8VK99-F1
#
_cell.length_a   1.000
_cell.length_b   1.000
_cell.length_c   1.000
_cell.angle_alpha   90.00
_cell.angle_beta   90.00
_cell.angle_gamma   90.00
#
_symmetry.space_group_name_H-M   'P 1'
#
loop_
_entity.id
_entity.type
_entity.pdbx_description
1 polymer ?
#
loop_
_entity_poly.entity_id
_entity_poly.type
_entity_poly.pdbx_seq_one_letter_code
_entity_poly.pdbx_strand_id
1 'polypeptide(L)'
;MSRLLQALKWLWGTSWPLYAATVLGTNVLGALAIMLFVRYLIPHPTDTSFNPDISYLPVVGSIYLVFAVLVGILVTFLMFRPVLEWQRHPDEHDPNMVRNLVMRIPVYQAILCAVVWLIGIVIAVAIAASMSTGLAVVVGVSTLMACAVVSLLTFLEAERLVRPVAASALARRFEDSTLEPPVSQRLRMTWVLTIGVPVVGILLMILGYYTHFFGDDASHILPAILALALGAMVTGYSGTRLAVSSVVDPILELQEAIGRVRRGDNDVQVDIYDGSEIGVLQAG
;
A
#
# COMPACT_ATOMS: atom_id res chain seq x y z
N MET A 1 -16.28 19.32 28.56
CA MET A 1 -15.38 18.41 27.82
C MET A 1 -15.86 18.32 26.39
N SER A 2 -15.05 18.79 25.43
CA SER A 2 -15.46 19.07 24.06
C SER A 2 -15.92 17.82 23.32
N ARG A 3 -16.95 17.94 22.46
CA ARG A 3 -17.44 16.88 21.57
C ARG A 3 -16.31 16.18 20.79
N LEU A 4 -15.22 16.90 20.51
CA LEU A 4 -13.99 16.39 19.91
C LEU A 4 -13.27 15.33 20.77
N LEU A 5 -13.19 15.51 22.09
CA LEU A 5 -12.56 14.54 22.99
C LEU A 5 -13.40 13.25 23.11
N GLN A 6 -14.72 13.35 23.06
CA GLN A 6 -15.61 12.18 23.00
C GLN A 6 -15.50 11.46 21.66
N ALA A 7 -15.44 12.18 20.54
CA ALA A 7 -15.23 11.60 19.21
C ALA A 7 -13.86 10.92 19.10
N LEU A 8 -12.79 11.54 19.61
CA LEU A 8 -11.45 10.95 19.68
C LEU A 8 -11.43 9.69 20.56
N LYS A 9 -11.97 9.75 21.78
CA LYS A 9 -12.01 8.59 22.68
C LYS A 9 -12.79 7.42 22.07
N TRP A 10 -13.84 7.70 21.31
CA TRP A 10 -14.60 6.70 20.57
C TRP A 10 -13.82 6.12 19.39
N LEU A 11 -13.17 6.95 18.57
CA LEU A 11 -12.30 6.51 17.47
C LEU A 11 -11.21 5.57 17.96
N TRP A 12 -10.61 5.87 19.11
CA TRP A 12 -9.61 5.02 19.78
C TRP A 12 -10.14 3.64 20.22
N GLY A 13 -11.45 3.45 20.30
CA GLY A 13 -12.09 2.16 20.58
C GLY A 13 -12.47 1.35 19.33
N THR A 14 -12.19 1.85 18.12
CA THR A 14 -12.51 1.18 16.84
C THR A 14 -11.26 0.59 16.19
N SER A 15 -11.41 -0.16 15.10
CA SER A 15 -10.27 -0.67 14.30
C SER A 15 -9.55 0.42 13.47
N TRP A 16 -10.13 1.62 13.40
CA TRP A 16 -9.63 2.72 12.55
C TRP A 16 -8.22 3.24 12.90
N PRO A 17 -7.84 3.46 14.18
CA PRO A 17 -6.51 3.95 14.51
C PRO A 17 -5.41 2.98 14.11
N LEU A 18 -5.67 1.67 14.28
CA LEU A 18 -4.74 0.62 13.85
C LEU A 18 -4.62 0.61 12.32
N TYR A 19 -5.74 0.69 11.62
CA TYR A 19 -5.76 0.83 10.15
C TYR A 19 -4.93 2.02 9.67
N ALA A 20 -5.23 3.21 10.19
CA ALA A 20 -4.56 4.43 9.80
C ALA A 20 -3.06 4.37 10.13
N ALA A 21 -2.69 3.89 11.32
CA ALA A 21 -1.31 3.77 11.74
C ALA A 21 -0.50 2.80 10.87
N THR A 22 -1.06 1.64 10.51
CA THR A 22 -0.38 0.67 9.64
C THR A 22 -0.18 1.23 8.25
N VAL A 23 -1.25 1.70 7.60
CA VAL A 23 -1.17 2.20 6.22
C VAL A 23 -0.28 3.44 6.11
N LEU A 24 -0.41 4.39 7.05
CA LEU A 24 0.44 5.58 7.08
C LEU A 24 1.89 5.21 7.42
N GLY A 25 2.11 4.26 8.33
CA GLY A 25 3.44 3.76 8.67
C GLY A 25 4.18 3.25 7.44
N THR A 26 3.54 2.39 6.65
CA THR A 26 4.10 1.86 5.41
C THR A 26 4.37 2.97 4.38
N ASN A 27 3.45 3.94 4.24
CA ASN A 27 3.65 5.08 3.34
C ASN A 27 4.81 5.99 3.76
N VAL A 28 4.91 6.33 5.05
CA VAL A 28 5.99 7.16 5.59
C VAL A 28 7.32 6.44 5.48
N LEU A 29 7.38 5.15 5.83
CA LEU A 29 8.60 4.34 5.67
C LEU A 29 9.03 4.27 4.21
N GLY A 30 8.10 4.03 3.29
CA GLY A 30 8.38 4.03 1.85
C GLY A 30 8.90 5.37 1.34
N ALA A 31 8.28 6.47 1.76
CA ALA A 31 8.70 7.83 1.42
C ALA A 31 10.11 8.14 1.96
N LEU A 32 10.37 7.85 3.23
CA LEU A 32 11.69 8.03 3.83
C LEU A 32 12.75 7.16 3.14
N ALA A 33 12.42 5.90 2.84
CA ALA A 33 13.33 5.00 2.13
C ALA A 33 13.72 5.55 0.76
N ILE A 34 12.76 6.01 -0.06
CA ILE A 34 13.09 6.58 -1.37
C ILE A 34 13.82 7.92 -1.25
N MET A 35 13.48 8.76 -0.27
CA MET A 35 14.20 10.02 -0.04
C MET A 35 15.66 9.77 0.33
N LEU A 36 15.92 8.80 1.21
CA LEU A 36 17.28 8.39 1.57
C LEU A 36 18.01 7.73 0.39
N PHE A 37 17.30 6.92 -0.40
CA PHE A 37 17.85 6.30 -1.60
C PHE A 37 18.29 7.33 -2.63
N VAL A 38 17.42 8.28 -2.96
CA VAL A 38 17.72 9.39 -3.88
C VAL A 38 18.84 10.28 -3.35
N ARG A 39 18.87 10.55 -2.04
CA ARG A 39 19.86 11.47 -1.46
C ARG A 39 21.26 10.87 -1.33
N TYR A 40 21.36 9.60 -0.93
CA TYR A 40 22.63 9.01 -0.49
C TYR A 40 23.12 7.86 -1.36
N LEU A 41 22.23 7.19 -2.09
CA LEU A 41 22.55 5.93 -2.75
C LEU A 41 22.57 6.04 -4.27
N ILE A 42 21.87 7.02 -4.84
CA ILE A 42 21.90 7.28 -6.27
C ILE A 42 23.20 8.00 -6.66
N PRO A 43 24.04 7.40 -7.52
CA PRO A 43 25.20 8.10 -8.04
C PRO A 43 24.81 9.28 -8.92
N HIS A 44 25.57 10.36 -8.81
CA HIS A 44 25.32 11.58 -9.59
C HIS A 44 25.74 11.35 -11.06
N PRO A 45 24.87 11.70 -12.03
CA PRO A 45 25.26 11.66 -13.43
C PRO A 45 26.47 12.58 -13.70
N THR A 46 27.33 12.15 -14.61
CA THR A 46 28.62 12.79 -14.98
C THR A 46 28.51 14.27 -15.37
N ASP A 47 27.37 14.70 -15.89
CA ASP A 47 27.14 16.05 -16.41
C ASP A 47 26.62 17.06 -15.37
N THR A 48 26.63 16.71 -14.09
CA THR A 48 25.96 17.54 -13.09
C THR A 48 26.92 18.51 -12.38
N SER A 49 26.69 19.81 -12.56
CA SER A 49 27.14 20.87 -11.64
C SER A 49 26.34 20.84 -10.33
N PHE A 50 26.15 19.64 -9.77
CA PHE A 50 25.32 19.40 -8.60
C PHE A 50 26.14 19.71 -7.35
N ASN A 51 25.80 20.82 -6.68
CA ASN A 51 26.26 21.04 -5.32
C ASN A 51 25.21 20.49 -4.35
N PRO A 52 25.45 19.34 -3.67
CA PRO A 52 24.48 18.70 -2.78
C PRO A 52 24.07 19.58 -1.60
N ASP A 53 24.81 20.66 -1.30
CA ASP A 53 24.53 21.61 -0.22
C ASP A 53 23.56 22.75 -0.60
N ILE A 54 23.22 22.92 -1.90
CA ILE A 54 22.34 24.01 -2.38
C ILE A 54 20.95 23.47 -2.81
N SER A 55 20.73 22.16 -2.74
CA SER A 55 19.48 21.55 -3.20
C SER A 55 18.35 21.72 -2.17
N TYR A 56 17.27 22.43 -2.56
CA TYR A 56 16.05 22.56 -1.77
C TYR A 56 15.21 21.26 -1.69
N LEU A 57 15.62 20.21 -2.40
CA LEU A 57 14.87 18.95 -2.56
C LEU A 57 14.56 18.25 -1.21
N PRO A 58 15.50 18.13 -0.24
CA PRO A 58 15.20 17.52 1.06
C PRO A 58 14.20 18.32 1.89
N VAL A 59 14.28 19.65 1.85
CA VAL A 59 13.39 20.55 2.59
C VAL A 59 11.98 20.48 2.00
N VAL A 60 11.85 20.64 0.68
CA VAL A 60 10.55 20.54 -0.01
C VAL A 60 9.95 19.15 0.20
N GLY A 61 10.75 18.10 0.07
CA GLY A 61 10.32 16.73 0.32
C GLY A 61 9.83 16.50 1.74
N SER A 62 10.49 17.08 2.75
CA SER A 62 10.07 16.96 4.15
C SER A 62 8.75 17.70 4.42
N ILE A 63 8.60 18.91 3.86
CA ILE A 63 7.34 19.68 3.94
C ILE A 63 6.21 18.90 3.25
N TYR A 64 6.47 18.35 2.07
CA TYR A 64 5.51 17.55 1.33
C TYR A 64 5.12 16.28 2.10
N LEU A 65 6.06 15.60 2.74
CA LEU A 65 5.79 14.42 3.56
C LEU A 65 4.84 14.75 4.72
N VAL A 66 5.07 15.86 5.43
CA VAL A 66 4.16 16.30 6.50
C VAL A 66 2.77 16.59 5.94
N PHE A 67 2.69 17.32 4.81
CA PHE A 67 1.43 17.59 4.13
C PHE A 67 0.71 16.30 3.71
N ALA A 68 1.42 15.36 3.10
CA ALA A 68 0.89 14.07 2.66
C ALA A 68 0.35 13.23 3.81
N VAL A 69 1.03 13.23 4.97
CA VAL A 69 0.54 12.55 6.19
C VAL A 69 -0.75 13.18 6.69
N LEU A 70 -0.83 14.51 6.75
CA LEU A 70 -2.04 15.22 7.20
C LEU A 70 -3.23 14.95 6.27
N VAL A 71 -3.02 15.07 4.95
CA VAL A 71 -4.03 14.76 3.94
C VAL A 71 -4.43 13.29 3.99
N GLY A 72 -3.46 12.38 4.13
CA GLY A 72 -3.68 10.94 4.23
C GLY A 72 -4.57 10.58 5.42
N ILE A 73 -4.28 11.11 6.61
CA ILE A 73 -5.11 10.93 7.82
C ILE A 73 -6.54 11.45 7.56
N LEU A 74 -6.65 12.67 7.05
CA LEU A 74 -7.94 13.33 6.85
C LEU A 74 -8.81 12.58 5.83
N VAL A 75 -8.29 12.25 4.66
CA VAL A 75 -9.04 11.58 3.60
C VAL A 75 -9.38 10.14 3.99
N THR A 76 -8.45 9.42 4.63
CA THR A 76 -8.72 8.07 5.16
C THR A 76 -9.84 8.11 6.21
N PHE A 77 -9.84 9.12 7.09
CA PHE A 77 -10.93 9.32 8.04
C PHE A 77 -12.27 9.58 7.34
N LEU A 78 -12.30 10.50 6.37
CA LEU A 78 -13.52 10.82 5.62
C LEU A 78 -14.07 9.60 4.85
N MET A 79 -13.18 8.75 4.33
CA MET A 79 -13.55 7.51 3.65
C MET A 79 -14.16 6.47 4.61
N PHE A 80 -13.61 6.33 5.83
CA PHE A 80 -14.10 5.38 6.84
C PHE A 80 -15.30 5.89 7.64
N ARG A 81 -15.52 7.21 7.67
CA ARG A 81 -16.59 7.83 8.46
C ARG A 81 -17.98 7.21 8.24
N PRO A 82 -18.45 6.95 7.00
CA PRO A 82 -19.77 6.34 6.79
C PRO A 82 -19.86 4.92 7.35
N VAL A 83 -18.77 4.14 7.28
CA VAL A 83 -18.72 2.78 7.84
C VAL A 83 -18.76 2.81 9.37
N LEU A 84 -18.03 3.75 9.96
CA LEU A 84 -18.01 3.98 11.40
C LEU A 84 -19.37 4.46 11.94
N GLU A 85 -20.08 5.29 11.18
CA GLU A 85 -21.45 5.73 11.51
C GLU A 85 -22.46 4.57 11.39
N TRP A 86 -22.36 3.74 10.34
CA TRP A 86 -23.16 2.53 10.18
C TRP A 86 -22.97 1.52 11.32
N GLN A 87 -21.72 1.24 11.75
CA GLN A 87 -21.46 0.32 12.86
C GLN A 87 -22.15 0.74 14.16
N ARG A 88 -22.41 2.04 14.33
CA ARG A 88 -23.04 2.61 15.51
C ARG A 88 -24.57 2.65 15.39
N HIS A 89 -25.10 2.98 14.22
CA HIS A 89 -26.53 3.02 13.95
C HIS A 89 -26.84 2.23 12.66
N PRO A 90 -26.90 0.88 12.74
CA PRO A 90 -27.07 0.04 11.55
C PRO A 90 -28.39 0.26 10.82
N ASP A 91 -29.42 0.73 11.53
CA ASP A 91 -30.79 0.88 11.01
C ASP A 91 -30.98 2.19 10.23
N GLU A 92 -30.02 3.13 10.31
CA GLU A 92 -30.09 4.44 9.66
C GLU A 92 -29.42 4.50 8.28
N HIS A 93 -28.72 3.43 7.87
CA HIS A 93 -27.94 3.40 6.63
C HIS A 93 -28.42 2.30 5.69
N ASP A 94 -28.42 2.59 4.38
CA ASP A 94 -28.69 1.59 3.35
C ASP A 94 -27.61 0.48 3.38
N PRO A 95 -27.98 -0.78 3.66
CA PRO A 95 -27.02 -1.90 3.70
C PRO A 95 -26.23 -2.09 2.40
N ASN A 96 -26.85 -1.79 1.25
CA ASN A 96 -26.20 -1.95 -0.06
C ASN A 96 -25.10 -0.89 -0.28
N MET A 97 -25.35 0.34 0.17
CA MET A 97 -24.37 1.42 0.12
C MET A 97 -23.14 1.08 0.95
N VAL A 98 -23.35 0.61 2.19
CA VAL A 98 -22.24 0.26 3.10
C VAL A 98 -21.46 -0.94 2.58
N ARG A 99 -22.14 -1.99 2.09
CA ARG A 99 -21.49 -3.14 1.45
C ARG A 99 -20.59 -2.71 0.29
N ASN A 100 -21.12 -1.94 -0.65
CA ASN A 100 -20.35 -1.48 -1.82
C ASN A 100 -19.19 -0.56 -1.41
N LEU A 101 -19.35 0.25 -0.37
CA LEU A 101 -18.27 1.09 0.15
C LEU A 101 -17.17 0.23 0.77
N VAL A 102 -17.50 -0.68 1.68
CA VAL A 102 -16.54 -1.54 2.40
C VAL A 102 -15.69 -2.37 1.43
N MET A 103 -16.31 -2.95 0.40
CA MET A 103 -15.61 -3.72 -0.64
C MET A 103 -14.65 -2.85 -1.48
N ARG A 104 -14.91 -1.55 -1.62
CA ARG A 104 -14.10 -0.62 -2.43
C ARG A 104 -13.03 0.14 -1.63
N ILE A 105 -13.12 0.16 -0.30
CA ILE A 105 -12.14 0.84 0.57
C ILE A 105 -10.70 0.47 0.23
N PRO A 106 -10.31 -0.82 0.03
CA PRO A 106 -8.93 -1.16 -0.27
C PRO A 106 -8.43 -0.53 -1.57
N VAL A 107 -9.28 -0.51 -2.61
CA VAL A 107 -8.98 0.12 -3.91
C VAL A 107 -8.90 1.64 -3.76
N TYR A 108 -9.84 2.26 -3.06
CA TYR A 108 -9.83 3.69 -2.82
C TYR A 108 -8.61 4.14 -2.01
N GLN A 109 -8.17 3.35 -1.02
CA GLN A 109 -6.96 3.64 -0.26
C GLN A 109 -5.70 3.55 -1.15
N ALA A 110 -5.64 2.56 -2.03
CA ALA A 110 -4.54 2.42 -2.99
C ALA A 110 -4.51 3.57 -4.01
N ILE A 111 -5.68 4.02 -4.50
CA ILE A 111 -5.81 5.18 -5.37
C ILE A 111 -5.39 6.45 -4.64
N LEU A 112 -5.84 6.65 -3.40
CA LEU A 112 -5.43 7.79 -2.57
C LEU A 112 -3.91 7.83 -2.41
N CYS A 113 -3.31 6.68 -2.07
CA CYS A 113 -1.85 6.53 -2.00
C CYS A 113 -1.20 6.92 -3.33
N ALA A 114 -1.63 6.33 -4.44
CA ALA A 114 -1.06 6.60 -5.76
C ALA A 114 -1.16 8.09 -6.14
N VAL A 115 -2.31 8.75 -5.91
CA VAL A 115 -2.51 10.17 -6.22
C VAL A 115 -1.56 11.05 -5.39
N VAL A 116 -1.48 10.81 -4.08
CA VAL A 116 -0.57 11.56 -3.19
C VAL A 116 0.89 11.32 -3.59
N TRP A 117 1.27 10.10 -3.96
CA TRP A 117 2.61 9.83 -4.45
C TRP A 117 2.90 10.52 -5.78
N LEU A 118 1.98 10.47 -6.74
CA LEU A 118 2.15 11.10 -8.05
C LEU A 118 2.33 12.62 -7.96
N ILE A 119 1.60 13.29 -7.08
CA ILE A 119 1.80 14.73 -6.83
C ILE A 119 3.22 14.98 -6.30
N GLY A 120 3.69 14.17 -5.35
CA GLY A 120 5.05 14.26 -4.82
C GLY A 120 6.12 13.99 -5.88
N ILE A 121 5.88 13.00 -6.75
CA ILE A 121 6.76 12.66 -7.88
C ILE A 121 6.86 13.85 -8.85
N VAL A 122 5.73 14.46 -9.23
CA VAL A 122 5.73 15.63 -10.13
C VAL A 122 6.56 16.77 -9.54
N ILE A 123 6.40 17.05 -8.24
CA ILE A 123 7.17 18.08 -7.54
C ILE A 123 8.67 17.73 -7.54
N ALA A 124 9.03 16.50 -7.15
CA ALA A 124 10.42 16.06 -7.07
C ALA A 124 11.11 16.05 -8.44
N VAL A 125 10.41 15.56 -9.47
CA VAL A 125 10.91 15.53 -10.86
C VAL A 125 11.07 16.93 -11.42
N ALA A 126 10.12 17.85 -11.17
CA ALA A 126 10.23 19.24 -11.63
C ALA A 126 11.44 19.95 -11.02
N ILE A 127 11.69 19.75 -9.72
CA ILE A 127 12.88 20.28 -9.06
C ILE A 127 14.14 19.64 -9.64
N ALA A 128 14.17 18.32 -9.78
CA ALA A 128 15.31 17.61 -10.36
C ALA A 128 15.61 18.04 -11.81
N ALA A 129 14.58 18.30 -12.62
CA ALA A 129 14.71 18.76 -14.00
C ALA A 129 15.32 20.16 -14.13
N SER A 130 15.13 21.02 -13.14
CA SER A 130 15.83 22.32 -13.08
C SER A 130 17.33 22.19 -12.81
N MET A 131 17.79 21.04 -12.34
CA MET A 131 19.19 20.78 -12.01
C MET A 131 19.88 19.99 -13.14
N SER A 132 19.29 18.86 -13.55
CA SER A 132 19.71 18.14 -14.75
C SER A 132 18.64 17.16 -15.23
N THR A 133 18.59 16.94 -16.55
CA THR A 133 17.70 15.93 -17.15
C THR A 133 18.01 14.53 -16.62
N GLY A 134 19.30 14.22 -16.42
CA GLY A 134 19.72 12.92 -15.89
C GLY A 134 19.18 12.66 -14.48
N LEU A 135 19.28 13.65 -13.59
CA LEU A 135 18.72 13.53 -12.24
C LEU A 135 17.20 13.40 -12.27
N ALA A 136 16.52 14.16 -13.13
CA ALA A 136 15.07 14.09 -13.28
C ALA A 136 14.58 12.69 -13.67
N VAL A 137 15.28 12.06 -14.63
CA VAL A 137 14.99 10.68 -15.05
C VAL A 137 15.17 9.71 -13.90
N VAL A 138 16.29 9.79 -13.18
CA VAL A 138 16.58 8.85 -12.08
C VAL A 138 15.60 9.03 -10.91
N VAL A 139 15.32 10.28 -10.51
CA VAL A 139 14.34 10.59 -9.46
C VAL A 139 12.95 10.13 -9.87
N GLY A 140 12.53 10.41 -11.11
CA GLY A 140 11.21 10.04 -11.61
C GLY A 140 11.03 8.52 -11.65
N VAL A 141 11.97 7.80 -12.26
CA VAL A 141 11.88 6.34 -12.39
C VAL A 141 11.93 5.66 -11.02
N SER A 142 12.90 6.01 -10.16
CA SER A 142 13.03 5.39 -8.84
C SER A 142 11.82 5.66 -7.93
N THR A 143 11.28 6.89 -7.96
CA THR A 143 10.11 7.24 -7.14
C THR A 143 8.81 6.66 -7.68
N LEU A 144 8.65 6.54 -9.00
CA LEU A 144 7.51 5.81 -9.61
C LEU A 144 7.51 4.34 -9.24
N MET A 145 8.69 3.71 -9.24
CA MET A 145 8.85 2.33 -8.80
C MET A 145 8.47 2.17 -7.33
N ALA A 146 8.97 3.05 -6.46
CA ALA A 146 8.59 3.05 -5.04
C ALA A 146 7.07 3.26 -4.85
N CYS A 147 6.47 4.20 -5.60
CA CYS A 147 5.01 4.42 -5.61
C CYS A 147 4.25 3.14 -5.95
N ALA A 148 4.69 2.40 -6.97
CA ALA A 148 4.03 1.16 -7.38
C ALA A 148 4.06 0.10 -6.25
N VAL A 149 5.22 -0.06 -5.59
CA VAL A 149 5.36 -1.00 -4.47
C VAL A 149 4.50 -0.58 -3.28
N VAL A 150 4.61 0.70 -2.86
CA VAL A 150 3.90 1.21 -1.68
C VAL A 150 2.38 1.23 -1.90
N SER A 151 1.91 1.51 -3.12
CA SER A 151 0.48 1.47 -3.45
C SER A 151 -0.07 0.04 -3.38
N LEU A 152 0.70 -0.96 -3.82
CA LEU A 152 0.31 -2.37 -3.65
C LEU A 152 0.30 -2.76 -2.17
N LEU A 153 1.34 -2.44 -1.40
CA LEU A 153 1.36 -2.78 0.02
C LEU A 153 0.19 -2.12 0.75
N THR A 154 -0.11 -0.86 0.43
CA THR A 154 -1.28 -0.14 0.94
C THR A 154 -2.58 -0.87 0.59
N PHE A 155 -2.74 -1.36 -0.64
CA PHE A 155 -3.89 -2.15 -1.05
C PHE A 155 -4.02 -3.43 -0.20
N LEU A 156 -2.95 -4.21 -0.09
CA LEU A 156 -2.94 -5.50 0.61
C LEU A 156 -3.18 -5.33 2.13
N GLU A 157 -2.58 -4.31 2.73
CA GLU A 157 -2.81 -3.95 4.14
C GLU A 157 -4.25 -3.52 4.36
N ALA A 158 -4.76 -2.63 3.49
CA ALA A 158 -6.11 -2.13 3.60
C ALA A 158 -7.14 -3.25 3.48
N GLU A 159 -6.95 -4.15 2.52
CA GLU A 159 -7.81 -5.31 2.33
C GLU A 159 -7.82 -6.20 3.58
N ARG A 160 -6.64 -6.61 4.07
CA ARG A 160 -6.54 -7.48 5.25
C ARG A 160 -7.20 -6.87 6.48
N LEU A 161 -7.04 -5.57 6.70
CA LEU A 161 -7.58 -4.87 7.87
C LEU A 161 -9.08 -4.59 7.76
N VAL A 162 -9.64 -4.54 6.54
CA VAL A 162 -11.07 -4.33 6.30
C VAL A 162 -11.86 -5.64 6.34
N ARG A 163 -11.23 -6.81 6.18
CA ARG A 163 -11.91 -8.13 6.19
C ARG A 163 -12.91 -8.36 7.32
N PRO A 164 -12.61 -8.08 8.61
CA PRO A 164 -13.58 -8.29 9.69
C PRO A 164 -14.83 -7.42 9.54
N VAL A 165 -14.65 -6.21 9.00
CA VAL A 165 -15.74 -5.28 8.73
C VAL A 165 -16.55 -5.74 7.52
N ALA A 166 -15.90 -6.24 6.47
CA ALA A 166 -16.54 -6.81 5.29
C ALA A 166 -17.41 -8.01 5.65
N ALA A 167 -16.89 -8.96 6.44
CA ALA A 167 -17.66 -10.11 6.92
C ALA A 167 -18.94 -9.68 7.67
N SER A 168 -18.84 -8.71 8.58
CA SER A 168 -20.00 -8.18 9.32
C SER A 168 -21.06 -7.52 8.43
N ALA A 169 -20.64 -6.90 7.31
CA ALA A 169 -21.53 -6.27 6.35
C ALA A 169 -22.19 -7.30 5.41
N LEU A 170 -21.47 -8.37 5.07
CA LEU A 170 -21.92 -9.42 4.15
C LEU A 170 -22.82 -10.48 4.81
N ALA A 171 -22.71 -10.68 6.13
CA ALA A 171 -23.56 -11.61 6.88
C ALA A 171 -25.08 -11.32 6.77
N ARG A 172 -25.49 -10.16 6.24
CA ARG A 172 -26.89 -9.69 6.27
C ARG A 172 -27.74 -9.98 5.02
N ARG A 173 -27.20 -10.47 3.90
CA ARG A 173 -27.96 -11.06 2.77
C ARG A 173 -27.02 -11.44 1.62
N PHE A 174 -27.25 -12.64 1.08
CA PHE A 174 -26.52 -13.22 -0.05
C PHE A 174 -27.22 -12.90 -1.36
N GLU A 175 -26.65 -12.01 -2.16
CA GLU A 175 -26.91 -11.93 -3.60
C GLU A 175 -25.59 -11.63 -4.32
N ASP A 176 -25.31 -12.46 -5.33
CA ASP A 176 -24.10 -12.60 -6.14
C ASP A 176 -23.33 -11.30 -6.36
N SER A 177 -22.04 -11.28 -6.04
CA SER A 177 -21.17 -10.17 -6.45
C SER A 177 -19.74 -10.64 -6.68
N THR A 178 -19.44 -10.91 -7.95
CA THR A 178 -18.13 -11.25 -8.54
C THR A 178 -17.26 -10.00 -8.79
N LEU A 179 -17.11 -9.14 -7.79
CA LEU A 179 -16.47 -7.82 -7.98
C LEU A 179 -15.01 -7.73 -7.52
N GLU A 180 -14.40 -8.82 -7.07
CA GLU A 180 -13.02 -8.80 -6.59
C GLU A 180 -12.01 -9.37 -7.59
N PRO A 181 -10.77 -8.84 -7.64
CA PRO A 181 -9.72 -9.38 -8.50
C PRO A 181 -9.45 -10.85 -8.15
N PRO A 182 -9.33 -11.73 -9.17
CA PRO A 182 -8.95 -13.13 -8.97
C PRO A 182 -7.72 -13.26 -8.07
N VAL A 183 -7.71 -14.25 -7.17
CA VAL A 183 -6.58 -14.52 -6.27
C VAL A 183 -5.28 -14.67 -7.06
N SER A 184 -5.36 -15.30 -8.23
CA SER A 184 -4.21 -15.47 -9.13
C SER A 184 -3.63 -14.15 -9.64
N GLN A 185 -4.46 -13.15 -9.92
CA GLN A 185 -4.02 -11.82 -10.37
C GLN A 185 -3.32 -11.08 -9.24
N ARG A 186 -3.84 -11.18 -8.03
CA ARG A 186 -3.26 -10.57 -6.83
C ARG A 186 -1.88 -11.14 -6.50
N LEU A 187 -1.73 -12.47 -6.58
CA LEU A 187 -0.44 -13.13 -6.39
C LEU A 187 0.59 -12.69 -7.44
N ARG A 188 0.19 -12.64 -8.73
CA ARG A 188 1.06 -12.15 -9.82
C ARG A 188 1.48 -10.69 -9.61
N MET A 189 0.52 -9.80 -9.30
CA MET A 189 0.81 -8.38 -9.02
C MET A 189 1.75 -8.22 -7.83
N THR A 190 1.53 -9.02 -6.78
CA THR A 190 2.38 -9.01 -5.59
C THR A 190 3.82 -9.36 -5.94
N TRP A 191 4.03 -10.45 -6.67
CA TRP A 191 5.36 -10.85 -7.10
C TRP A 191 6.03 -9.79 -7.99
N VAL A 192 5.31 -9.29 -9.00
CA VAL A 192 5.85 -8.30 -9.96
C VAL A 192 6.26 -7.02 -9.25
N LEU A 193 5.44 -6.50 -8.35
CA LEU A 193 5.71 -5.21 -7.71
C LEU A 193 6.68 -5.32 -6.53
N THR A 194 6.73 -6.44 -5.81
CA THR A 194 7.60 -6.54 -4.63
C THR A 194 8.99 -7.11 -4.92
N ILE A 195 9.14 -7.91 -5.98
CA ILE A 195 10.42 -8.49 -6.40
C ILE A 195 10.80 -7.97 -7.78
N GLY A 196 9.88 -8.03 -8.74
CA GLY A 196 10.16 -7.63 -10.13
C GLY A 196 10.59 -6.18 -10.27
N VAL A 197 9.91 -5.26 -9.59
CA VAL A 197 10.25 -3.82 -9.61
C VAL A 197 11.67 -3.57 -9.07
N PRO A 198 12.05 -3.98 -7.84
CA PRO A 198 13.43 -3.84 -7.38
C PRO A 198 14.48 -4.45 -8.32
N VAL A 199 14.21 -5.62 -8.90
CA VAL A 199 15.10 -6.26 -9.88
C VAL A 199 15.24 -5.40 -11.15
N VAL A 200 14.15 -4.84 -11.67
CA VAL A 200 14.19 -3.87 -12.78
C VAL A 200 15.07 -2.67 -12.40
N GLY A 201 15.01 -2.20 -11.16
CA GLY A 201 15.86 -1.11 -10.67
C GLY A 201 17.34 -1.46 -10.73
N ILE A 202 17.70 -2.70 -10.34
CA ILE A 202 19.07 -3.20 -10.42
C ILE A 202 19.52 -3.26 -11.89
N LEU A 203 18.67 -3.78 -12.78
CA LEU A 203 18.95 -3.84 -14.21
C LEU A 203 19.13 -2.45 -14.83
N LEU A 204 18.32 -1.47 -14.44
CA LEU A 204 18.45 -0.08 -14.88
C LEU A 204 19.75 0.55 -14.38
N MET A 205 20.18 0.22 -13.16
CA MET A 205 21.44 0.69 -12.61
C MET A 205 22.65 0.11 -13.35
N ILE A 206 22.61 -1.19 -13.68
CA ILE A 206 23.62 -1.86 -14.51
C ILE A 206 23.64 -1.27 -15.93
N LEU A 207 22.46 -1.03 -16.51
CA LEU A 207 22.33 -0.40 -17.83
C LEU A 207 22.92 1.01 -17.82
N GLY A 208 22.63 1.82 -16.81
CA GLY A 208 23.17 3.17 -16.67
C GLY A 208 24.69 3.19 -16.54
N TYR A 209 25.28 2.20 -15.87
CA TYR A 209 26.74 2.02 -15.87
C TYR A 209 27.27 1.64 -17.25
N TYR A 210 26.63 0.69 -17.94
CA TYR A 210 27.05 0.27 -19.27
C TYR A 210 26.97 1.41 -20.31
N THR A 211 26.02 2.34 -20.16
CA THR A 211 25.89 3.52 -21.03
C THR A 211 26.72 4.72 -20.56
N HIS A 212 27.61 4.54 -19.57
CA HIS A 212 28.43 5.60 -18.98
C HIS A 212 27.63 6.77 -18.37
N PHE A 213 26.34 6.56 -18.08
CA PHE A 213 25.46 7.57 -17.50
C PHE A 213 25.84 7.94 -16.06
N PHE A 214 26.40 6.98 -15.31
CA PHE A 214 26.91 7.16 -13.94
C PHE A 214 28.45 7.23 -13.86
N GLY A 215 29.12 7.39 -15.01
CA GLY A 215 30.57 7.32 -15.13
C GLY A 215 31.14 5.90 -15.30
N ASP A 216 32.46 5.78 -15.21
CA ASP A 216 33.21 4.58 -15.57
C ASP A 216 33.53 3.67 -14.37
N ASP A 217 33.30 4.14 -13.14
CA ASP A 217 33.60 3.40 -11.92
C ASP A 217 32.34 2.70 -11.39
N ALA A 218 32.39 1.36 -11.35
CA ALA A 218 31.34 0.52 -10.80
C ALA A 218 31.08 0.79 -9.30
N SER A 219 32.05 1.34 -8.57
CA SER A 219 31.92 1.66 -7.14
C SER A 219 30.74 2.61 -6.86
N HIS A 220 30.39 3.46 -7.82
CA HIS A 220 29.30 4.43 -7.72
C HIS A 220 27.91 3.80 -7.70
N ILE A 221 27.71 2.68 -8.41
CA ILE A 221 26.39 2.02 -8.51
C ILE A 221 26.15 0.95 -7.44
N LEU A 222 27.21 0.45 -6.80
CA LEU A 222 27.12 -0.65 -5.82
C LEU A 222 26.18 -0.34 -4.63
N PRO A 223 26.23 0.85 -3.99
CA PRO A 223 25.33 1.15 -2.89
C PRO A 223 23.85 1.12 -3.29
N ALA A 224 23.52 1.64 -4.48
CA ALA A 224 22.16 1.59 -5.02
C ALA A 224 21.70 0.14 -5.25
N ILE A 225 22.54 -0.69 -5.87
CA ILE A 225 22.23 -2.10 -6.14
C ILE A 225 22.00 -2.86 -4.82
N LEU A 226 22.87 -2.67 -3.83
CA LEU A 226 22.73 -3.30 -2.51
C LEU A 226 21.42 -2.89 -1.83
N ALA A 227 21.09 -1.60 -1.87
CA ALA A 227 19.84 -1.12 -1.27
C ALA A 227 18.60 -1.62 -2.03
N LEU A 228 18.64 -1.72 -3.35
CA LEU A 228 17.55 -2.32 -4.13
C LEU A 228 17.40 -3.81 -3.85
N ALA A 229 18.50 -4.55 -3.67
CA ALA A 229 18.47 -5.96 -3.30
C ALA A 229 17.87 -6.16 -1.89
N LEU A 230 18.31 -5.37 -0.91
CA LEU A 230 17.73 -5.37 0.44
C LEU A 230 16.26 -4.95 0.42
N GLY A 231 15.93 -3.93 -0.37
CA GLY A 231 14.56 -3.48 -0.62
C GLY A 231 13.71 -4.63 -1.13
N ALA A 232 14.18 -5.36 -2.16
CA ALA A 232 13.50 -6.53 -2.72
C ALA A 232 13.23 -7.62 -1.68
N MET A 233 14.17 -7.86 -0.76
CA MET A 233 13.97 -8.83 0.33
C MET A 233 12.87 -8.37 1.29
N VAL A 234 12.89 -7.10 1.70
CA VAL A 234 11.92 -6.54 2.66
C VAL A 234 10.52 -6.45 2.04
N THR A 235 10.41 -5.89 0.84
CA THR A 235 9.14 -5.75 0.12
C THR A 235 8.61 -7.10 -0.30
N GLY A 236 9.49 -7.99 -0.78
CA GLY A 236 9.15 -9.37 -1.16
C GLY A 236 8.62 -10.18 0.01
N TYR A 237 9.28 -10.14 1.18
CA TYR A 237 8.78 -10.79 2.39
C TYR A 237 7.43 -10.22 2.83
N SER A 238 7.30 -8.88 2.86
CA SER A 238 6.06 -8.22 3.30
C SER A 238 4.89 -8.52 2.38
N GLY A 239 5.07 -8.42 1.06
CA GLY A 239 4.07 -8.76 0.07
C GLY A 239 3.70 -10.24 0.11
N THR A 240 4.69 -11.13 0.19
CA THR A 240 4.44 -12.58 0.30
C THR A 240 3.66 -12.90 1.57
N ARG A 241 4.01 -12.33 2.73
CA ARG A 241 3.29 -12.52 3.98
C ARG A 241 1.82 -12.12 3.86
N LEU A 242 1.54 -10.95 3.26
CA LEU A 242 0.17 -10.46 3.07
C LEU A 242 -0.60 -11.33 2.07
N ALA A 243 0.01 -11.70 0.95
CA ALA A 243 -0.62 -12.54 -0.07
C ALA A 243 -0.84 -14.00 0.40
N VAL A 244 0.04 -14.54 1.25
CA VAL A 244 -0.20 -15.84 1.89
C VAL A 244 -1.39 -15.76 2.83
N SER A 245 -1.50 -14.70 3.63
CA SER A 245 -2.65 -14.50 4.53
C SER A 245 -3.98 -14.28 3.80
N SER A 246 -3.98 -13.90 2.52
CA SER A 246 -5.23 -13.84 1.73
C SER A 246 -5.74 -15.19 1.27
N VAL A 247 -4.92 -16.24 1.36
CA VAL A 247 -5.27 -17.57 0.88
C VAL A 247 -5.35 -18.56 2.04
N VAL A 248 -4.37 -18.54 2.94
CA VAL A 248 -4.25 -19.53 4.01
C VAL A 248 -5.28 -19.29 5.11
N ASP A 249 -5.51 -18.04 5.51
CA ASP A 249 -6.43 -17.73 6.62
C ASP A 249 -7.85 -18.27 6.34
N PRO A 250 -8.48 -18.01 5.16
CA PRO A 250 -9.78 -18.58 4.84
C PRO A 250 -9.80 -20.13 4.75
N ILE A 251 -8.71 -20.73 4.28
CA ILE A 251 -8.61 -22.20 4.19
C ILE A 251 -8.61 -22.83 5.58
N LEU A 252 -7.87 -22.24 6.53
CA LEU A 252 -7.82 -22.74 7.90
C LEU A 252 -9.19 -22.62 8.58
N GLU A 253 -9.90 -21.52 8.37
CA GLU A 253 -11.26 -21.34 8.89
C GLU A 253 -12.24 -22.37 8.31
N LEU A 254 -12.15 -22.66 7.01
CA LEU A 254 -12.93 -23.73 6.39
C LEU A 254 -12.59 -25.12 6.96
N GLN A 255 -11.30 -25.41 7.18
CA GLN A 255 -10.88 -26.66 7.81
C GLN A 255 -11.44 -26.80 9.23
N GLU A 256 -11.42 -25.73 10.01
CA GLU A 256 -12.01 -25.70 11.35
C GLU A 256 -13.52 -25.89 11.33
N ALA A 257 -14.22 -25.22 10.41
CA ALA A 257 -15.65 -25.36 10.21
C ALA A 257 -16.06 -26.79 9.83
N ILE A 258 -15.40 -27.37 8.82
CA ILE A 258 -15.60 -28.77 8.42
C ILE A 258 -15.29 -29.72 9.60
N GLY A 259 -14.24 -29.42 10.37
CA GLY A 259 -13.88 -30.18 11.56
C GLY A 259 -14.97 -30.14 12.65
N ARG A 260 -15.65 -29.01 12.82
CA ARG A 260 -16.82 -28.88 13.72
C ARG A 260 -18.02 -29.68 13.21
N VAL A 261 -18.35 -29.55 11.92
CA VAL A 261 -19.44 -30.32 11.30
C VAL A 261 -19.22 -31.83 11.44
N ARG A 262 -17.98 -32.30 11.20
CA ARG A 262 -17.61 -33.71 11.37
C ARG A 262 -17.77 -34.21 12.81
N ARG A 263 -17.70 -33.33 13.82
CA ARG A 263 -17.93 -33.65 15.23
C ARG A 263 -19.41 -33.60 15.62
N GLY A 264 -20.32 -33.39 14.68
CA GLY A 264 -21.77 -33.38 14.88
C GLY A 264 -22.36 -32.01 15.18
N ASP A 265 -21.60 -30.93 14.97
CA ASP A 265 -22.09 -29.56 15.10
C ASP A 265 -22.77 -29.12 13.80
N ASN A 266 -24.09 -29.04 13.79
CA ASN A 266 -24.88 -28.72 12.59
C ASN A 266 -25.15 -27.22 12.43
N ASP A 267 -24.73 -26.38 13.38
CA ASP A 267 -24.95 -24.93 13.37
C ASP A 267 -23.62 -24.17 13.23
N VAL A 268 -22.81 -24.59 12.26
CA VAL A 268 -21.54 -23.96 11.95
C VAL A 268 -21.76 -22.93 10.85
N GLN A 269 -21.39 -21.69 11.13
CA GLN A 269 -21.40 -20.59 10.15
C GLN A 269 -19.97 -20.23 9.77
N VAL A 270 -19.76 -19.92 8.50
CA VAL A 270 -18.47 -19.50 7.94
C VAL A 270 -18.63 -18.07 7.43
N ASP A 271 -17.73 -17.19 7.84
CA ASP A 271 -17.69 -15.82 7.37
C ASP A 271 -17.21 -15.78 5.90
N ILE A 272 -17.88 -14.95 5.09
CA ILE A 272 -17.49 -14.74 3.70
C ILE A 272 -16.83 -13.39 3.57
N TYR A 273 -15.60 -13.41 3.09
CA TYR A 273 -14.76 -12.23 3.05
C TYR A 273 -14.89 -11.44 1.75
N ASP A 274 -15.09 -12.14 0.64
CA ASP A 274 -15.04 -11.55 -0.68
C ASP A 274 -15.85 -12.31 -1.74
N GLY A 275 -15.89 -11.76 -2.95
CA GLY A 275 -16.44 -12.41 -4.14
C GLY A 275 -15.40 -13.14 -4.99
N SER A 276 -14.25 -13.49 -4.40
CA SER A 276 -13.17 -14.21 -5.11
C SER A 276 -13.47 -15.70 -5.22
N GLU A 277 -12.55 -16.45 -5.85
CA GLU A 277 -12.63 -17.91 -5.92
C GLU A 277 -12.71 -18.55 -4.52
N ILE A 278 -12.08 -17.95 -3.51
CA ILE A 278 -12.15 -18.43 -2.12
C ILE A 278 -13.49 -18.09 -1.48
N GLY A 279 -14.02 -16.89 -1.66
CA GLY A 279 -15.34 -16.53 -1.15
C GLY A 279 -16.47 -17.41 -1.68
N VAL A 280 -16.38 -17.84 -2.95
CA VAL A 280 -17.30 -18.83 -3.54
C VAL A 280 -17.18 -20.19 -2.84
N LEU A 281 -15.96 -20.63 -2.50
CA LEU A 281 -15.75 -21.85 -1.73
C LEU A 281 -16.24 -21.73 -0.27
N GLN A 282 -16.27 -20.53 0.30
CA GLN A 282 -16.83 -20.29 1.64
C GLN A 282 -18.36 -20.26 1.65
N ALA A 283 -18.99 -19.94 0.51
CA ALA A 283 -20.43 -19.90 0.36
C ALA A 283 -21.08 -21.28 0.14
N GLY A 284 -20.31 -22.26 -0.35
CA GLY A 284 -20.78 -23.61 -0.69
C GLY A 284 -20.51 -24.63 0.40
#